data_AF-A0A101M8C3-F1
#
_entry.id   AF-A0A101M8C3-F1
#
_cell.length_a   1.000
_cell.length_b   1.000
_cell.length_c   1.000
_cell.angle_alpha   90.00
_cell.angle_beta   90.00
_cell.angle_gamma   90.00
#
_symmetry.space_group_name_H-M   'P 1'
#
loop_
_entity.id
_entity.type
_entity.pdbx_description
1 polymer ?
#
loop_
_entity_poly.entity_id
_entity_poly.type
_entity_poly.pdbx_seq_one_letter_code
_entity_poly.pdbx_strand_id
1 'polypeptide(L)'
;MKLCASLAFKIHTDSLSSNKFQTMPSVKRPRDIVTSPLPSLLVSDNRTTSSALHKIRFVGPLLPWTGFITAAKNAYDTQQWSNRAIQISIQARNLSDEKVFVGDEAGVRARFQQAAGQVLGAVFEAQAINIALGDFKPTGLAYNMTPDVVMLSLPDSQNNNAQQLRVIGEVKVPCTAADLDQI
;
A
#
# COMPACT_ATOMS: atom_id res chain seq x y z
N MET A 1 25.61 -5.89 3.39
CA MET A 1 25.25 -5.04 2.24
C MET A 1 23.78 -4.65 2.42
N LYS A 2 23.52 -3.47 3.00
CA LYS A 2 22.19 -3.03 3.45
C LYS A 2 21.43 -2.43 2.24
N LEU A 3 20.33 -3.05 1.82
CA LEU A 3 19.35 -2.41 0.91
C LEU A 3 18.24 -1.80 1.78
N CYS A 4 18.27 -0.48 1.93
CA CYS A 4 17.22 0.31 2.55
C CYS A 4 16.43 0.96 1.42
N ALA A 5 15.21 0.51 1.14
CA ALA A 5 14.33 1.18 0.20
C ALA A 5 13.68 2.38 0.91
N SER A 6 14.36 3.53 0.88
CA SER A 6 13.77 4.82 1.23
C SER A 6 12.99 5.33 0.01
N LEU A 7 11.66 5.34 0.11
CA LEU A 7 10.79 5.91 -0.92
C LEU A 7 10.69 7.43 -0.68
N ALA A 8 11.68 8.19 -1.17
CA ALA A 8 11.67 9.65 -1.12
C ALA A 8 11.00 10.21 -2.38
N PHE A 9 9.79 10.76 -2.25
CA PHE A 9 9.13 11.52 -3.31
C PHE A 9 9.62 12.97 -3.29
N LYS A 10 10.24 13.41 -4.40
CA LYS A 10 10.68 14.79 -4.62
C LYS A 10 9.54 15.59 -5.26
N ILE A 11 9.05 16.61 -4.57
CA ILE A 11 8.02 17.53 -5.08
C ILE A 11 8.71 18.58 -5.96
N HIS A 12 8.36 18.62 -7.25
CA HIS A 12 8.65 19.76 -8.12
C HIS A 12 7.44 20.67 -8.07
N THR A 13 7.60 21.87 -7.54
CA THR A 13 6.56 22.91 -7.53
C THR A 13 6.74 23.78 -8.77
N ASP A 14 6.01 23.48 -9.83
CA ASP A 14 5.81 24.44 -10.92
C ASP A 14 4.51 25.22 -10.67
N SER A 15 4.66 26.53 -10.56
CA SER A 15 3.59 27.50 -10.44
C SER A 15 2.74 27.51 -11.72
N LEU A 16 1.42 27.37 -11.61
CA LEU A 16 0.52 27.69 -12.71
C LEU A 16 -0.51 28.74 -12.32
N SER A 17 -0.40 29.85 -13.04
CA SER A 17 -1.33 30.94 -13.19
C SER A 17 -2.72 30.46 -13.65
N SER A 18 -3.73 31.09 -13.06
CA SER A 18 -5.17 31.04 -13.35
C SER A 18 -5.56 30.82 -14.83
N ASN A 19 -6.44 29.85 -15.07
CA ASN A 19 -7.54 30.02 -16.02
C ASN A 19 -8.70 29.05 -15.70
N LYS A 20 -9.91 29.62 -15.55
CA LYS A 20 -11.17 28.91 -15.32
C LYS A 20 -11.60 28.20 -16.62
N PHE A 21 -11.23 26.93 -16.77
CA PHE A 21 -11.91 26.02 -17.68
C PHE A 21 -12.73 25.02 -16.87
N GLN A 22 -13.96 24.79 -17.29
CA GLN A 22 -14.82 23.72 -16.79
C GLN A 22 -14.13 22.39 -17.16
N THR A 23 -13.31 21.87 -16.26
CA THR A 23 -12.52 20.66 -16.51
C THR A 23 -13.42 19.44 -16.48
N MET A 24 -13.33 18.61 -17.51
CA MET A 24 -14.00 17.32 -17.57
C MET A 24 -13.68 16.45 -16.34
N PRO A 25 -14.60 15.55 -15.92
CA PRO A 25 -14.29 14.59 -14.87
C PRO A 25 -13.04 13.80 -15.23
N SER A 26 -12.06 13.78 -14.33
CA SER A 26 -10.84 13.02 -14.54
C SER A 26 -11.12 11.54 -14.27
N VAL A 27 -10.77 10.70 -15.24
CA VAL A 27 -10.87 9.25 -15.14
C VAL A 27 -9.49 8.70 -14.84
N LYS A 28 -9.37 7.92 -13.77
CA LYS A 28 -8.15 7.17 -13.46
C LYS A 28 -8.33 5.69 -13.77
N ARG A 29 -7.31 5.11 -14.39
CA ARG A 29 -7.20 3.69 -14.74
C ARG A 29 -6.24 2.99 -13.77
N PRO A 30 -6.20 1.64 -13.74
CA PRO A 30 -5.38 0.93 -12.76
C PRO A 30 -3.90 1.31 -12.76
N ARG A 31 -3.30 1.59 -13.94
CA ARG A 31 -1.91 2.04 -14.00
C ARG A 31 -1.71 3.40 -13.32
N ASP A 32 -2.59 4.37 -13.59
CA ASP A 32 -2.51 5.73 -13.01
C ASP A 32 -2.64 5.70 -11.49
N ILE A 33 -3.43 4.76 -11.00
CA ILE A 33 -3.70 4.56 -9.58
C ILE A 33 -2.49 3.93 -8.87
N VAL A 34 -1.95 2.84 -9.40
CA VAL A 34 -0.82 2.11 -8.77
C VAL A 34 0.46 2.96 -8.76
N THR A 35 0.64 3.86 -9.72
CA THR A 35 1.79 4.77 -9.76
C THR A 35 1.56 6.07 -8.99
N SER A 36 0.33 6.33 -8.54
CA SER A 36 0.04 7.51 -7.72
C SER A 36 0.53 7.33 -6.29
N PRO A 37 1.05 8.38 -5.65
CA PRO A 37 1.44 8.32 -4.24
C PRO A 37 0.20 8.08 -3.37
N LEU A 38 0.38 7.34 -2.28
CA LEU A 38 -0.64 7.28 -1.23
C LEU A 38 -0.88 8.68 -0.64
N PRO A 39 -2.10 8.99 -0.18
CA PRO A 39 -2.37 10.23 0.54
C PRO A 39 -1.39 10.41 1.71
N SER A 40 -0.88 11.63 1.88
CA SER A 40 -0.05 11.95 3.04
C SER A 40 -0.87 11.86 4.31
N LEU A 41 -0.32 11.21 5.34
CA LEU A 41 -0.96 11.13 6.65
C LEU A 41 -0.92 12.50 7.33
N LEU A 42 -2.02 12.86 7.99
CA LEU A 42 -2.02 13.99 8.93
C LEU A 42 -1.40 13.50 10.24
N VAL A 43 -0.23 14.03 10.60
CA VAL A 43 0.49 13.62 11.80
C VAL A 43 0.22 14.62 12.92
N SER A 44 -0.13 14.11 14.10
CA SER A 44 -0.35 14.92 15.31
C SER A 44 0.98 15.29 15.99
N ASP A 45 1.02 16.42 16.70
CA ASP A 45 2.13 16.78 17.59
C ASP A 45 2.25 15.79 18.76
N ASN A 46 1.10 15.28 19.24
CA ASN A 46 1.04 14.17 20.18
C ASN A 46 1.11 12.86 19.40
N ARG A 47 2.31 12.30 19.29
CA ARG A 47 2.59 11.06 18.54
C ARG A 47 3.59 10.17 19.26
N THR A 48 3.58 8.88 18.93
CA THR A 48 4.59 7.94 19.38
C THR A 48 5.95 8.35 18.83
N THR A 49 6.91 8.60 19.72
CA THR A 49 8.31 8.93 19.40
C THR A 49 9.26 7.76 19.57
N SER A 50 8.80 6.64 20.14
CA SER A 50 9.58 5.44 20.40
C SER A 50 9.29 4.34 19.39
N SER A 51 10.29 3.57 19.02
CA SER A 51 10.14 2.43 18.13
C SER A 51 9.55 1.22 18.86
N ALA A 52 8.55 0.58 18.25
CA ALA A 52 8.06 -0.74 18.65
C ALA A 52 8.85 -1.90 18.00
N LEU A 53 9.97 -1.59 17.32
CA LEU A 53 10.85 -2.63 16.79
C LEU A 53 11.52 -3.38 17.94
N HIS A 54 10.95 -4.54 18.27
CA HIS A 54 11.60 -5.49 19.16
C HIS A 54 12.80 -6.12 18.44
N LYS A 55 13.83 -6.52 19.20
CA LYS A 55 14.96 -7.31 18.67
C LYS A 55 14.50 -8.72 18.33
N ILE A 56 13.79 -8.87 17.22
CA ILE A 56 13.36 -10.16 16.69
C ILE A 56 14.42 -10.61 15.69
N ARG A 57 15.03 -11.77 15.94
CA ARG A 57 15.98 -12.36 15.01
C ARG A 57 15.22 -13.26 14.05
N PHE A 58 15.27 -12.94 12.76
CA PHE A 58 14.86 -13.90 11.74
C PHE A 58 15.84 -15.08 11.76
N VAL A 59 15.35 -16.27 12.12
CA VAL A 59 16.16 -17.50 12.22
C VAL A 59 16.11 -18.35 10.94
N GLY A 60 15.42 -17.87 9.91
CA GLY A 60 15.38 -18.54 8.62
C GLY A 60 16.58 -18.20 7.72
N PRO A 61 16.85 -19.00 6.68
CA PRO A 61 17.82 -18.65 5.66
C PRO A 61 17.32 -17.43 4.87
N LEU A 62 18.07 -16.33 4.94
CA LEU A 62 17.88 -15.20 4.01
C LEU A 62 18.63 -15.53 2.72
N LEU A 63 17.88 -15.86 1.67
CA LEU A 63 18.46 -16.05 0.35
C LEU A 63 18.44 -14.71 -0.40
N PRO A 64 19.54 -14.31 -1.04
CA PRO A 64 19.51 -13.17 -1.93
C PRO A 64 18.52 -13.47 -3.07
N TRP A 65 17.51 -12.61 -3.22
CA TRP A 65 16.65 -12.66 -4.38
C TRP A 65 17.39 -12.04 -5.57
N THR A 66 18.28 -12.83 -6.17
CA THR A 66 19.09 -12.41 -7.31
C THR A 66 18.19 -11.93 -8.44
N GLY A 67 18.43 -10.70 -8.90
CA GLY A 67 17.66 -10.09 -9.96
C GLY A 67 16.28 -9.59 -9.55
N PHE A 68 15.95 -9.48 -8.24
CA PHE A 68 14.65 -8.97 -7.78
C PHE A 68 14.22 -7.68 -8.48
N ILE A 69 15.10 -6.67 -8.53
CA ILE A 69 14.80 -5.38 -9.17
C ILE A 69 14.48 -5.57 -10.66
N THR A 70 15.29 -6.37 -11.36
CA THR A 70 15.07 -6.68 -12.77
C THR A 70 13.76 -7.44 -12.97
N ALA A 71 13.46 -8.43 -12.13
CA ALA A 71 12.23 -9.21 -12.18
C ALA A 71 11.00 -8.34 -11.90
N ALA A 72 11.06 -7.48 -10.89
CA ALA A 72 9.99 -6.54 -10.54
C ALA A 72 9.76 -5.52 -11.66
N LYS A 73 10.83 -4.96 -12.22
CA LYS A 73 10.75 -4.05 -13.36
C LYS A 73 10.15 -4.75 -14.59
N ASN A 74 10.64 -5.93 -14.93
CA ASN A 74 10.11 -6.71 -16.05
C ASN A 74 8.63 -7.08 -15.83
N ALA A 75 8.24 -7.43 -14.61
CA ALA A 75 6.83 -7.69 -14.28
C ALA A 75 5.97 -6.43 -14.47
N TYR A 76 6.45 -5.27 -14.03
CA TYR A 76 5.76 -3.99 -14.22
C TYR A 76 5.66 -3.59 -15.70
N ASP A 77 6.75 -3.73 -16.46
CA ASP A 77 6.84 -3.32 -17.86
C ASP A 77 6.05 -4.25 -18.79
N THR A 78 5.96 -5.55 -18.47
CA THR A 78 5.19 -6.53 -19.26
C THR A 78 3.74 -6.67 -18.82
N GLN A 79 3.36 -6.06 -17.69
CA GLN A 79 1.98 -6.09 -17.19
C GLN A 79 1.03 -5.46 -18.20
N GLN A 80 0.03 -6.24 -18.63
CA GLN A 80 -1.09 -5.72 -19.40
C GLN A 80 -2.05 -5.01 -18.44
N TRP A 81 -2.20 -3.70 -18.63
CA TRP A 81 -3.05 -2.88 -17.78
C TRP A 81 -4.47 -2.79 -18.34
N SER A 82 -5.46 -3.13 -17.51
CA SER A 82 -6.87 -2.95 -17.87
C SER A 82 -7.18 -1.48 -18.17
N ASN A 83 -7.98 -1.24 -19.21
CA ASN A 83 -8.44 0.11 -19.58
C ASN A 83 -9.72 0.54 -18.85
N ARG A 84 -10.24 -0.31 -17.94
CA ARG A 84 -11.45 -0.02 -17.15
C ARG A 84 -11.22 1.20 -16.26
N ALA A 85 -12.20 2.09 -16.23
CA ALA A 85 -12.22 3.20 -15.29
C ALA A 85 -12.39 2.67 -13.86
N ILE A 86 -11.51 3.08 -12.95
CA ILE A 86 -11.57 2.69 -11.53
C ILE A 86 -12.04 3.86 -10.66
N GLN A 87 -11.65 5.08 -11.00
CA GLN A 87 -12.04 6.26 -10.26
C GLN A 87 -12.47 7.36 -11.23
N ILE A 88 -13.61 7.99 -10.93
CA ILE A 88 -14.13 9.16 -11.64
C ILE A 88 -14.20 10.29 -10.62
N SER A 89 -13.44 11.37 -10.86
CA SER A 89 -13.43 12.51 -9.94
C SER A 89 -14.40 13.57 -10.42
N ILE A 90 -15.39 13.90 -9.58
CA ILE A 90 -16.35 14.99 -9.80
C ILE A 90 -15.95 16.15 -8.87
N GLN A 91 -15.72 17.33 -9.42
CA GLN A 91 -15.11 18.49 -8.73
C GLN A 91 -15.86 19.08 -7.53
N ALA A 92 -17.03 18.53 -7.17
CA ALA A 92 -17.87 19.14 -6.14
C ALA A 92 -17.23 19.07 -4.74
N ARG A 93 -16.55 17.98 -4.38
CA ARG A 93 -15.78 17.80 -3.12
C ARG A 93 -14.71 16.71 -3.26
N ASN A 94 -13.46 17.01 -2.91
CA ASN A 94 -12.40 16.00 -2.89
C ASN A 94 -12.42 15.23 -1.55
N LEU A 95 -13.09 14.07 -1.53
CA LEU A 95 -13.07 13.15 -0.38
C LEU A 95 -11.79 12.32 -0.28
N SER A 96 -10.86 12.49 -1.24
CA SER A 96 -9.60 11.74 -1.29
C SER A 96 -8.52 12.32 -0.38
N ASP A 97 -8.72 13.54 0.11
CA ASP A 97 -7.79 14.15 1.06
C ASP A 97 -7.91 13.48 2.43
N GLU A 98 -6.78 13.17 3.07
CA GLU A 98 -6.79 12.66 4.44
C GLU A 98 -7.42 13.70 5.38
N LYS A 99 -8.37 13.26 6.22
CA LYS A 99 -9.08 14.10 7.19
C LYS A 99 -8.87 13.64 8.62
N VAL A 100 -8.09 12.60 8.85
CA VAL A 100 -7.91 12.01 10.17
C VAL A 100 -6.45 12.07 10.57
N PHE A 101 -6.23 12.60 11.78
CA PHE A 101 -4.92 12.61 12.40
C PHE A 101 -4.51 11.22 12.86
N VAL A 102 -3.23 10.92 12.68
CA VAL A 102 -2.58 9.69 13.10
C VAL A 102 -1.48 10.04 14.10
N GLY A 103 -1.50 9.37 15.25
CA GLY A 103 -0.52 9.54 16.32
C GLY A 103 0.28 8.28 16.64
N ASP A 104 -0.17 7.10 16.20
CA ASP A 104 0.40 5.81 16.59
C ASP A 104 0.41 4.79 15.44
N GLU A 105 0.99 3.62 15.70
CA GLU A 105 1.10 2.52 14.71
C GLU A 105 -0.27 1.99 14.28
N ALA A 106 -1.23 1.90 15.21
CA ALA A 106 -2.57 1.42 14.93
C ALA A 106 -3.29 2.33 13.92
N GLY A 107 -3.19 3.66 14.10
CA GLY A 107 -3.70 4.64 13.16
C GLY A 107 -3.02 4.55 11.79
N VAL A 108 -1.69 4.38 11.73
CA VAL A 108 -0.97 4.21 10.46
C VAL A 108 -1.45 2.96 9.73
N ARG A 109 -1.58 1.83 10.42
CA ARG A 109 -2.07 0.56 9.85
C ARG A 109 -3.47 0.70 9.29
N ALA A 110 -4.39 1.28 10.05
CA ALA A 110 -5.77 1.49 9.62
C ALA A 110 -5.84 2.38 8.36
N ARG A 111 -5.04 3.45 8.31
CA ARG A 111 -4.99 4.36 7.15
C ARG A 111 -4.35 3.72 5.93
N PHE A 112 -3.30 2.92 6.13
CA PHE A 112 -2.71 2.13 5.06
C PHE A 112 -3.73 1.17 4.46
N GLN A 113 -4.45 0.40 5.27
CA GLN A 113 -5.49 -0.52 4.78
C GLN A 113 -6.64 0.23 4.09
N GLN A 114 -7.08 1.37 4.63
CA GLN A 114 -8.11 2.18 4.00
C GLN A 114 -7.66 2.71 2.62
N ALA A 115 -6.48 3.32 2.55
CA ALA A 115 -5.99 3.96 1.33
C ALA A 115 -5.52 2.94 0.30
N ALA A 116 -4.66 1.99 0.69
CA ALA A 116 -4.10 1.00 -0.22
C ALA A 116 -5.08 -0.15 -0.48
N GLY A 117 -5.81 -0.65 0.52
CA GLY A 117 -6.68 -1.81 0.38
C GLY A 117 -7.86 -1.57 -0.56
N GLN A 118 -8.56 -0.43 -0.41
CA GLN A 118 -9.68 -0.09 -1.29
C GLN A 118 -9.22 0.12 -2.74
N VAL A 119 -8.13 0.85 -2.89
CA VAL A 119 -7.58 1.22 -4.19
C VAL A 119 -7.02 0.00 -4.92
N LEU A 120 -6.20 -0.82 -4.26
CA LEU A 120 -5.67 -2.06 -4.83
C LEU A 120 -6.77 -3.09 -5.09
N GLY A 121 -7.78 -3.19 -4.22
CA GLY A 121 -8.94 -4.04 -4.44
C GLY A 121 -9.65 -3.71 -5.75
N ALA A 122 -9.89 -2.43 -6.02
CA ALA A 122 -10.50 -2.00 -7.28
C ALA A 122 -9.58 -2.25 -8.50
N VAL A 123 -8.26 -2.14 -8.33
CA VAL A 123 -7.28 -2.51 -9.36
C VAL A 123 -7.34 -4.00 -9.67
N PHE A 124 -7.35 -4.85 -8.63
CA PHE A 124 -7.45 -6.30 -8.79
C PHE A 124 -8.75 -6.70 -9.47
N GLU A 125 -9.87 -6.11 -9.08
CA GLU A 125 -11.16 -6.31 -9.75
C GLU A 125 -11.11 -5.91 -11.23
N ALA A 126 -10.57 -4.73 -11.54
CA ALA A 126 -10.44 -4.24 -12.91
C ALA A 126 -9.53 -5.13 -13.78
N GLN A 127 -8.56 -5.80 -13.15
CA GLN A 127 -7.61 -6.72 -13.76
C GLN A 127 -8.07 -8.19 -13.74
N ALA A 128 -9.26 -8.48 -13.20
CA ALA A 128 -9.75 -9.85 -12.96
C ALA A 128 -8.76 -10.71 -12.14
N ILE A 129 -8.01 -10.08 -11.24
CA ILE A 129 -7.11 -10.73 -10.30
C ILE A 129 -7.91 -11.03 -9.03
N ASN A 130 -8.00 -12.30 -8.67
CA ASN A 130 -8.77 -12.74 -7.52
C ASN A 130 -7.97 -12.65 -6.21
N ILE A 131 -7.65 -11.42 -5.78
CA ILE A 131 -6.90 -11.14 -4.55
C ILE A 131 -7.58 -9.99 -3.79
N ALA A 132 -7.63 -10.10 -2.46
CA ALA A 132 -8.05 -9.04 -1.57
C ALA A 132 -7.01 -8.78 -0.48
N LEU A 133 -6.87 -7.52 -0.09
CA LEU A 133 -6.06 -7.09 1.04
C LEU A 133 -6.92 -7.05 2.31
N GLY A 134 -6.39 -7.49 3.44
CA GLY A 134 -7.13 -7.47 4.70
C GLY A 134 -6.31 -7.82 5.93
N ASP A 135 -7.01 -8.06 7.03
CA ASP A 135 -6.43 -8.51 8.29
C ASP A 135 -6.07 -10.00 8.26
N PHE A 136 -5.16 -10.42 9.14
CA PHE A 136 -4.76 -11.82 9.24
C PHE A 136 -5.85 -12.74 9.80
N LYS A 137 -6.66 -12.28 10.77
CA LYS A 137 -7.67 -13.11 11.45
C LYS A 137 -8.67 -13.80 10.51
N PRO A 138 -9.20 -13.12 9.46
CA PRO A 138 -10.04 -13.75 8.44
C PRO A 138 -9.46 -14.98 7.74
N THR A 139 -8.15 -15.22 7.79
CA THR A 139 -7.53 -16.40 7.16
C THR A 139 -7.93 -17.73 7.80
N GLY A 140 -8.36 -17.72 9.06
CA GLY A 140 -8.60 -18.93 9.84
C GLY A 140 -7.33 -19.75 10.15
N LEU A 141 -6.14 -19.25 9.80
CA LEU A 141 -4.88 -19.95 10.06
C LEU A 141 -4.49 -19.80 11.53
N ALA A 142 -4.13 -20.91 12.16
CA ALA A 142 -3.58 -20.91 13.51
C ALA A 142 -2.13 -20.42 13.48
N TYR A 143 -1.93 -19.17 13.89
CA TYR A 143 -0.61 -18.57 14.02
C TYR A 143 -0.57 -17.69 15.27
N ASN A 144 0.52 -17.80 16.03
CA ASN A 144 0.65 -17.12 17.32
C ASN A 144 0.94 -15.62 17.20
N MET A 145 1.30 -15.14 16.02
CA MET A 145 1.44 -13.71 15.75
C MET A 145 0.28 -13.23 14.88
N THR A 146 0.09 -11.91 14.83
CA THR A 146 -0.93 -11.29 13.98
C THR A 146 -0.25 -10.29 13.07
N PRO A 147 0.10 -10.70 11.85
CA PRO A 147 0.59 -9.77 10.84
C PRO A 147 -0.34 -8.58 10.64
N ASP A 148 0.25 -7.43 10.34
CA ASP A 148 -0.50 -6.18 10.18
C ASP A 148 -1.39 -6.18 8.94
N VAL A 149 -0.95 -6.85 7.88
CA VAL A 149 -1.69 -6.94 6.62
C VAL A 149 -1.42 -8.27 5.92
N VAL A 150 -2.44 -8.79 5.25
CA VAL A 150 -2.33 -9.95 4.37
C VAL A 150 -2.97 -9.69 3.01
N MET A 151 -2.54 -10.44 2.00
CA MET A 151 -3.29 -10.60 0.76
C MET A 151 -3.75 -12.04 0.62
N LEU A 152 -5.04 -12.20 0.31
CA LEU A 152 -5.74 -13.48 0.25
C LEU A 152 -6.32 -13.67 -1.14
N SER A 153 -6.19 -14.87 -1.70
CA SER A 153 -7.05 -15.25 -2.82
C SER A 153 -8.47 -15.45 -2.29
N LEU A 154 -9.47 -14.80 -2.91
CA LEU A 154 -10.86 -15.00 -2.50
C LEU A 154 -11.34 -16.39 -2.94
N PRO A 155 -12.26 -17.01 -2.20
CA PRO A 155 -12.83 -18.28 -2.62
C PRO A 155 -13.55 -18.13 -3.97
N ASP A 156 -13.34 -19.09 -4.85
CA ASP A 156 -14.03 -19.15 -6.14
C ASP A 156 -14.94 -20.38 -6.16
N SER A 157 -16.24 -20.13 -6.06
CA SER A 157 -17.27 -21.18 -6.03
C SER A 157 -17.39 -21.93 -7.36
N GLN A 158 -16.88 -21.37 -8.47
CA GLN A 158 -16.89 -22.04 -9.78
C GLN A 158 -15.74 -23.04 -9.91
N ASN A 159 -14.62 -22.81 -9.22
CA ASN A 159 -13.38 -23.58 -9.36
C ASN A 159 -12.98 -24.38 -8.11
N ASN A 160 -13.84 -24.44 -7.08
CA ASN A 160 -13.54 -25.06 -5.78
C ASN A 160 -12.22 -24.58 -5.14
N ASN A 161 -11.80 -23.36 -5.45
CA ASN A 161 -10.59 -22.80 -4.87
C ASN A 161 -10.92 -22.24 -3.48
N ALA A 162 -10.33 -22.85 -2.45
CA ALA A 162 -10.38 -22.32 -1.10
C ALA A 162 -9.59 -21.01 -1.00
N GLN A 163 -9.92 -20.20 0.02
CA GLN A 163 -9.15 -19.01 0.36
C GLN A 163 -7.69 -19.40 0.66
N GLN A 164 -6.73 -18.68 0.07
CA GLN A 164 -5.31 -18.97 0.25
C GLN A 164 -4.54 -17.69 0.60
N LEU A 165 -3.67 -17.78 1.60
CA LEU A 165 -2.74 -16.71 1.96
C LEU A 165 -1.66 -16.58 0.88
N ARG A 166 -1.49 -15.37 0.32
CA ARG A 166 -0.53 -15.07 -0.75
C ARG A 166 0.61 -14.18 -0.29
N VAL A 167 0.29 -13.16 0.49
CA VAL A 167 1.25 -12.15 0.96
C VAL A 167 0.98 -11.86 2.43
N ILE A 168 2.06 -11.62 3.17
CA ILE A 168 2.07 -11.15 4.54
C ILE A 168 2.90 -9.87 4.58
N GLY A 169 2.42 -8.85 5.27
CA GLY A 169 3.12 -7.58 5.43
C GLY A 169 3.02 -7.04 6.85
N GLU A 170 4.02 -6.25 7.20
CA GLU A 170 4.13 -5.50 8.45
C GLU A 170 4.12 -4.00 8.11
N VAL A 171 3.37 -3.20 8.86
CA VAL A 171 3.25 -1.76 8.65
C VAL A 171 3.88 -1.07 9.85
N LYS A 172 5.05 -0.47 9.64
CA LYS A 172 5.78 0.25 10.69
C LYS A 172 5.83 1.74 10.42
N VAL A 173 5.70 2.53 11.48
CA VAL A 173 5.90 3.98 11.45
C VAL A 173 7.41 4.24 11.33
N PRO A 174 7.86 5.13 10.43
CA PRO A 174 9.27 5.45 10.33
C PRO A 174 9.79 5.98 11.66
N CYS A 175 10.79 5.29 12.18
CA CYS A 175 11.59 5.71 13.31
C CYS A 175 12.58 6.79 12.85
N THR A 176 13.10 7.58 13.79
CA THR A 176 14.09 8.62 13.45
C THR A 176 15.37 7.95 12.93
N ALA A 177 16.20 8.68 12.16
CA ALA A 177 17.45 8.13 11.64
C ALA A 177 18.36 7.53 12.75
N ALA A 178 18.25 8.03 13.99
CA ALA A 178 18.98 7.53 15.16
C ALA A 178 18.59 6.10 15.58
N ASP A 179 17.39 5.64 15.24
CA ASP A 179 16.90 4.32 15.60
C ASP A 179 17.38 3.21 14.64
N LEU A 180 17.83 3.58 13.43
CA LEU A 180 18.33 2.66 12.41
C LEU A 180 19.77 2.17 12.67
N ASP A 181 20.53 2.91 13.49
CA ASP A 181 21.90 2.57 13.87
C ASP A 181 21.98 1.47 14.95
N GLN A 182 20.84 1.11 15.56
CA GLN A 182 20.76 0.06 16.58
C GLN A 182 20.29 -1.31 16.04
N ILE A 183 20.18 -1.44 14.70
CA ILE A 183 19.83 -2.67 13.95
C ILE A 183 21.05 -3.19 13.16
#